data_AF-E4NIS4-F1
#
_entry.id   AF-E4NIS4-F1
#
_cell.length_a   1.000
_cell.length_b   1.000
_cell.length_c   1.000
_cell.angle_alpha   90.00
_cell.angle_beta   90.00
_cell.angle_gamma   90.00
#
_symmetry.space_group_name_H-M   'P 1'
#
loop_
_entity.id
_entity.type
_entity.pdbx_description
1 polymer ?
#
loop_
_entity_poly.entity_id
_entity_poly.type
_entity_poly.pdbx_seq_one_letter_code
_entity_poly.pdbx_strand_id
1 'polypeptide(L)'
;MQATMALVTAAATDANLRSLAARWTDRLTDLLAAHVGPERAQVAELYLDGAMMHAALHDEPLTREAVTRALRAILAMPETGGR
;
A
#
# COMPACT_ATOMS: atom_id res chain seq x y z
N MET A 1 -12.35 -8.02 0.30
CA MET A 1 -12.01 -6.66 0.77
C MET A 1 -12.59 -6.34 2.14
N GLN A 2 -13.90 -6.51 2.41
CA GLN A 2 -14.50 -6.18 3.71
C GLN A 2 -13.78 -6.78 4.93
N ALA A 3 -13.42 -8.07 4.90
CA ALA A 3 -12.70 -8.71 6.00
C ALA A 3 -11.30 -8.10 6.25
N THR A 4 -10.58 -7.73 5.19
CA THR A 4 -9.27 -7.07 5.28
C THR A 4 -9.38 -5.69 5.92
N MET A 5 -10.42 -4.92 5.56
CA MET A 5 -10.65 -3.62 6.17
C MET A 5 -11.09 -3.71 7.61
N ALA A 6 -12.00 -4.64 7.94
CA ALA A 6 -12.42 -4.88 9.31
C ALA A 6 -11.21 -5.23 10.20
N LEU A 7 -10.27 -6.01 9.66
CA LEU A 7 -9.00 -6.32 10.31
C LEU A 7 -8.12 -5.05 10.52
N VAL A 8 -7.95 -4.22 9.49
CA VAL A 8 -7.15 -2.97 9.55
C VAL A 8 -7.75 -1.97 10.54
N THR A 9 -9.08 -1.80 10.53
CA THR A 9 -9.78 -0.91 11.48
C THR A 9 -9.67 -1.46 12.91
N ALA A 10 -9.83 -2.77 13.11
CA ALA A 10 -9.69 -3.39 14.43
C ALA A 10 -8.25 -3.31 14.97
N ALA A 11 -7.25 -3.41 14.09
CA ALA A 11 -5.82 -3.26 14.41
C ALA A 11 -5.43 -1.86 14.91
N ALA A 12 -6.24 -0.83 14.62
CA ALA A 12 -6.04 0.51 15.18
C ALA A 12 -6.22 0.50 16.72
N THR A 13 -7.15 -0.33 17.21
CA THR A 13 -7.53 -0.40 18.63
C THR A 13 -7.00 -1.65 19.36
N ASP A 14 -6.59 -2.70 18.64
CA ASP A 14 -6.05 -3.94 19.19
C ASP A 14 -4.61 -4.19 18.72
N ALA A 15 -3.66 -4.16 19.66
CA ALA A 15 -2.24 -4.35 19.40
C ALA A 15 -1.89 -5.76 18.87
N ASN A 16 -2.66 -6.79 19.23
CA ASN A 16 -2.43 -8.14 18.74
C ASN A 16 -2.83 -8.26 17.25
N LEU A 17 -3.90 -7.56 16.86
CA LEU A 17 -4.34 -7.51 15.46
C LEU A 17 -3.45 -6.63 14.59
N ARG A 18 -2.71 -5.68 15.18
CA ARG A 18 -1.73 -4.84 14.47
C ARG A 18 -0.64 -5.64 13.78
N SER A 19 -0.11 -6.67 14.46
CA SER A 19 0.90 -7.57 13.87
C SER A 19 0.37 -8.36 12.68
N LEU A 20 -0.91 -8.75 12.72
CA LEU A 20 -1.53 -9.54 11.67
C LEU A 20 -1.93 -8.67 10.47
N ALA A 21 -2.39 -7.44 10.70
CA ALA A 21 -2.69 -6.46 9.67
C ALA A 21 -1.44 -6.00 8.92
N ALA A 22 -0.34 -5.71 9.65
CA ALA A 22 0.93 -5.28 9.07
C ALA A 22 1.61 -6.38 8.23
N ARG A 23 1.37 -7.66 8.55
CA ARG A 23 2.08 -8.77 7.88
C ARG A 23 1.85 -8.84 6.37
N TRP A 24 0.71 -8.38 5.88
CA TRP A 24 0.44 -8.33 4.44
C TRP A 24 1.19 -7.18 3.75
N THR A 25 1.13 -5.99 4.35
CA THR A 25 1.75 -4.77 3.82
C THR A 25 3.27 -4.81 3.89
N ASP A 26 3.81 -5.34 4.98
CA ASP A 26 5.26 -5.56 5.17
C ASP A 26 5.82 -6.48 4.08
N ARG A 27 5.15 -7.61 3.81
CA ARG A 27 5.58 -8.57 2.78
C ARG A 27 5.53 -7.99 1.37
N LEU A 28 4.52 -7.18 1.07
CA LEU A 28 4.41 -6.51 -0.22
C LEU A 28 5.55 -5.50 -0.40
N THR A 29 5.83 -4.72 0.65
CA THR A 29 6.93 -3.76 0.67
C THR A 29 8.27 -4.46 0.45
N ASP A 30 8.54 -5.54 1.18
CA ASP A 30 9.78 -6.31 1.05
C ASP A 30 9.98 -6.86 -0.36
N LEU A 31 8.91 -7.38 -0.98
CA LEU A 31 8.95 -7.92 -2.34
C LEU A 31 9.25 -6.81 -3.36
N LEU A 32 8.59 -5.65 -3.23
CA LEU A 32 8.82 -4.51 -4.12
C LEU A 32 10.21 -3.90 -3.93
N ALA A 33 10.71 -3.84 -2.69
CA ALA A 33 11.99 -3.23 -2.36
C ALA A 33 13.16 -3.89 -3.11
N ALA A 34 13.09 -5.21 -3.34
CA ALA A 34 14.07 -5.94 -4.12
C ALA A 34 14.17 -5.50 -5.59
N HIS A 35 13.15 -4.83 -6.12
CA HIS A 35 13.07 -4.43 -7.54
C HIS A 35 13.20 -2.92 -7.76
N VAL A 36 12.69 -2.10 -6.84
CA VAL A 36 12.58 -0.64 -7.04
C VAL A 36 13.25 0.19 -5.94
N GLY A 37 13.88 -0.47 -4.97
CA GLY A 37 14.46 0.17 -3.80
C GLY A 37 13.43 0.40 -2.68
N PRO A 38 13.90 0.57 -1.43
CA PRO A 38 13.03 0.60 -0.26
C PRO A 38 12.09 1.83 -0.26
N GLU A 39 12.58 2.98 -0.69
CA GLU A 39 11.80 4.22 -0.71
C GLU A 39 10.59 4.13 -1.66
N ARG A 40 10.82 3.68 -2.90
CA ARG A 40 9.76 3.50 -3.89
C ARG A 40 8.77 2.41 -3.48
N ALA A 41 9.26 1.33 -2.89
CA ALA A 41 8.42 0.25 -2.39
C ALA A 41 7.46 0.73 -1.31
N GLN A 42 7.96 1.51 -0.34
CA GLN A 42 7.14 2.09 0.72
C GLN A 42 6.07 3.04 0.18
N VAL A 43 6.44 3.94 -0.74
CA VAL A 43 5.47 4.87 -1.34
C VAL A 43 4.41 4.15 -2.17
N ALA A 44 4.80 3.08 -2.88
CA ALA A 44 3.87 2.27 -3.67
C ALA A 44 2.88 1.51 -2.77
N GLU A 45 3.35 0.97 -1.65
CA GLU A 45 2.50 0.29 -0.66
C GLU A 45 1.49 1.28 -0.05
N LEU A 46 1.93 2.46 0.41
CA LEU A 46 1.04 3.47 0.98
C LEU A 46 -0.04 3.93 0.00
N TYR A 47 0.30 4.06 -1.28
CA TYR A 47 -0.67 4.36 -2.32
C TYR A 47 -1.71 3.24 -2.48
N LEU A 48 -1.29 1.98 -2.48
CA LEU A 48 -2.20 0.83 -2.60
C LEU A 48 -3.15 0.73 -1.40
N ASP A 49 -2.66 0.99 -0.19
CA ASP A 49 -3.48 1.03 1.02
C ASP A 49 -4.55 2.14 0.95
N GLY A 50 -4.15 3.35 0.56
CA GLY A 50 -5.08 4.46 0.35
C GLY A 50 -6.08 4.18 -0.78
N ALA A 51 -5.65 3.56 -1.86
CA ALA A 51 -6.49 3.14 -2.98
C ALA A 51 -7.55 2.11 -2.55
N MET A 52 -7.17 1.11 -1.76
CA MET A 52 -8.09 0.10 -1.22
C MET A 52 -9.09 0.70 -0.25
N MET A 53 -8.64 1.62 0.61
CA MET A 53 -9.51 2.34 1.56
C MET A 53 -10.51 3.24 0.81
N HIS A 54 -10.05 3.99 -0.20
CA HIS A 54 -10.91 4.85 -1.01
C HIS A 54 -11.99 4.04 -1.75
N ALA A 55 -11.60 2.98 -2.45
CA ALA A 55 -12.54 2.13 -3.19
C ALA A 55 -13.63 1.55 -2.28
N ALA A 56 -13.27 1.23 -1.05
CA ALA A 56 -14.22 0.70 -0.09
C ALA A 56 -15.14 1.74 0.55
N LEU A 57 -14.66 2.96 0.79
CA LEU A 57 -15.47 4.04 1.36
C LEU A 57 -16.47 4.59 0.34
N HIS A 58 -16.09 4.61 -0.94
CA HIS A 58 -16.88 5.22 -2.01
C HIS A 58 -17.67 4.21 -2.86
N ASP A 59 -17.53 2.90 -2.60
CA ASP A 59 -18.06 1.80 -3.41
C ASP A 59 -17.72 1.92 -4.91
N GLU A 60 -16.65 2.65 -5.21
CA GLU A 60 -16.19 2.96 -6.56
C GLU A 60 -14.74 2.48 -6.71
N PRO A 61 -14.49 1.39 -7.45
CA PRO A 61 -13.14 0.91 -7.68
C PRO A 61 -12.38 1.90 -8.57
N LEU A 62 -11.14 2.22 -8.17
CA LEU A 62 -10.22 2.94 -9.04
C LEU A 62 -10.04 2.17 -10.35
N THR A 63 -10.03 2.89 -11.47
CA THR A 63 -9.82 2.26 -12.77
C THR A 63 -8.42 1.66 -12.83
N ARG A 64 -8.28 0.51 -13.50
CA ARG A 64 -6.98 -0.14 -13.75
C ARG A 64 -5.96 0.84 -14.32
N GLU A 65 -6.41 1.74 -15.19
CA GLU A 65 -5.55 2.73 -15.81
C GLU A 65 -5.04 3.77 -14.82
N ALA A 66 -5.90 4.29 -13.94
CA ALA A 66 -5.49 5.22 -12.89
C ALA A 66 -4.43 4.60 -11.96
N VAL A 67 -4.68 3.37 -11.50
CA VAL A 67 -3.74 2.63 -10.64
C VAL A 67 -2.41 2.37 -11.37
N THR A 68 -2.47 1.94 -12.63
CA THR A 68 -1.26 1.68 -13.44
C THR A 68 -0.43 2.95 -13.60
N ARG A 69 -1.07 4.10 -13.87
CA ARG A 69 -0.39 5.38 -14.07
C ARG A 69 0.28 5.87 -12.79
N ALA A 70 -0.42 5.79 -11.66
CA ALA A 70 0.12 6.17 -10.36
C ALA A 70 1.32 5.29 -9.97
N LEU A 71 1.18 3.96 -10.06
CA LEU A 71 2.27 3.04 -9.76
C LEU A 71 3.48 3.28 -10.67
N ARG A 72 3.30 3.49 -11.98
CA ARG A 72 4.42 3.82 -12.87
C ARG A 72 5.15 5.10 -12.44
N ALA A 73 4.42 6.13 -12.03
CA ALA A 73 5.03 7.38 -11.57
C ALA A 73 5.82 7.19 -10.27
N ILE A 74 5.26 6.47 -9.29
CA ILE A 74 5.91 6.16 -8.02
C ILE A 74 7.18 5.33 -8.24
N LEU A 75 7.08 4.25 -9.03
CA LEU A 75 8.20 3.35 -9.28
C LEU A 75 9.31 4.01 -10.13
N ALA A 76 9.04 5.15 -10.77
CA ALA A 76 10.01 5.92 -11.54
C ALA A 76 10.51 7.19 -10.82
N MET A 77 10.04 7.49 -9.61
CA MET A 77 10.44 8.69 -8.88
C MET A 77 11.96 8.68 -8.60
N PRO A 78 12.66 9.82 -8.59
CA PRO A 78 14.09 9.84 -8.27
C PRO A 78 14.32 9.37 -6.82
N GLU A 79 15.37 8.60 -6.57
CA GLU A 79 15.76 8.23 -5.21
C GLU A 79 16.35 9.45 -4.50
N THR A 80 15.96 9.67 -3.25
CA THR A 80 16.37 10.86 -2.51
C THR A 80 17.84 10.78 -2.01
N GLY A 81 18.60 9.76 -2.44
CA GLY A 81 19.97 9.45 -2.00
C GLY A 81 21.10 9.70 -3.01
N GLY A 82 20.90 10.58 -3.99
CA GLY A 82 21.95 10.98 -4.95
C GLY A 82 22.57 12.35 -4.63
N ARG A 83 23.40 12.46 -3.59
CA ARG A 83 24.40 13.53 -3.47
C ARG A 83 25.59 13.10 -2.63
#